data_AF-A0A1G1CE87-F1
#
_entry.id   AF-A0A1G1CE87-F1
#
_cell.length_a   1.000
_cell.length_b   1.000
_cell.length_c   1.000
_cell.angle_alpha   90.00
_cell.angle_beta   90.00
_cell.angle_gamma   90.00
#
_symmetry.space_group_name_H-M   'P 1'
#
loop_
_entity.id
_entity.type
_entity.pdbx_description
1 polymer ?
#
loop_
_entity_poly.entity_id
_entity_poly.type
_entity_poly.pdbx_seq_one_letter_code
_entity_poly.pdbx_strand_id
1 'polypeptide(L)'
;MSKKTALLSVGYWFSAITLGMLLHPYKSVRDVVRQPHLRVLVWAPIVWGVIFWLMAVGLILIGRLVAEIIGFVYPHLLYKGLEGVFWWAVWFLILWQGLVGYLFFRFKKALS
;
A
#
# COMPACT_ATOMS: atom_id res chain seq x y z
N MET A 1 23.94 1.86 19.84
CA MET A 1 23.47 1.35 18.53
C MET A 1 23.45 2.51 17.55
N SER A 2 24.15 2.44 16.41
CA SER A 2 24.25 3.55 15.45
C SER A 2 22.87 3.88 14.85
N LYS A 3 22.56 5.18 14.62
CA LYS A 3 21.30 5.61 13.98
C LYS A 3 21.01 4.87 12.67
N LYS A 4 22.06 4.50 11.92
CA LYS A 4 21.95 3.72 10.68
C LYS A 4 21.45 2.28 10.93
N THR A 5 21.91 1.63 12.00
CA THR A 5 21.51 0.27 12.37
C THR A 5 20.06 0.22 12.85
N ALA A 6 19.62 1.25 13.60
CA ALA A 6 18.23 1.39 14.00
C ALA A 6 17.31 1.60 12.79
N LEU A 7 17.69 2.47 11.84
CA LEU A 7 16.93 2.71 10.61
C LEU A 7 16.79 1.44 9.75
N LEU A 8 17.87 0.68 9.57
CA LEU A 8 17.87 -0.59 8.85
C LEU A 8 16.97 -1.63 9.52
N SER A 9 17.01 -1.71 10.85
CA SER A 9 16.11 -2.62 11.58
C SER A 9 14.64 -2.23 11.39
N VAL A 10 14.30 -0.94 11.46
CA VAL A 10 12.92 -0.45 11.25
C VAL A 10 12.42 -0.79 9.85
N GLY A 11 13.26 -0.60 8.82
CA GLY A 11 12.91 -1.00 7.45
C GLY A 11 12.69 -2.52 7.29
N TYR A 12 13.52 -3.34 7.94
CA TYR A 12 13.36 -4.79 7.92
C TYR A 12 12.05 -5.25 8.59
N TRP A 13 11.76 -4.70 9.79
CA TRP A 13 10.51 -4.97 10.51
C TRP A 13 9.29 -4.52 9.71
N PHE A 14 9.38 -3.35 9.06
CA PHE A 14 8.33 -2.84 8.19
C PHE A 14 8.03 -3.80 7.04
N SER A 15 9.06 -4.23 6.30
CA SER A 15 8.90 -5.15 5.17
C SER A 15 8.35 -6.50 5.60
N ALA A 16 8.88 -7.08 6.70
CA ALA A 16 8.42 -8.36 7.21
C ALA A 16 6.95 -8.32 7.68
N ILE A 17 6.55 -7.25 8.36
CA ILE A 17 5.16 -7.08 8.82
C ILE A 17 4.22 -6.82 7.64
N THR A 18 4.65 -6.05 6.64
CA THR A 18 3.82 -5.77 5.46
C THR A 18 3.61 -7.04 4.63
N LEU A 19 4.66 -7.83 4.41
CA LEU A 19 4.57 -9.13 3.74
C LEU A 19 3.74 -10.13 4.56
N GLY A 20 3.93 -10.13 5.87
CA GLY A 20 3.15 -10.94 6.80
C GLY A 20 1.67 -10.57 6.79
N MET A 21 1.34 -9.28 6.74
CA MET A 21 -0.05 -8.82 6.59
C MET A 21 -0.64 -9.30 5.27
N LEU A 22 0.11 -9.24 4.17
CA LEU A 22 -0.36 -9.72 2.86
C LEU A 22 -0.63 -11.22 2.84
N LEU A 23 0.25 -12.03 3.43
CA LEU A 23 0.15 -13.50 3.40
C LEU A 23 -0.76 -14.07 4.50
N HIS A 24 -0.72 -13.48 5.70
CA HIS A 24 -1.40 -13.94 6.90
C HIS A 24 -2.01 -12.77 7.70
N PRO A 25 -2.99 -12.04 7.13
CA PRO A 25 -3.52 -10.80 7.69
C PRO A 25 -4.04 -10.97 9.12
N TYR A 26 -4.67 -12.10 9.42
CA TYR A 26 -5.22 -12.38 10.75
C TYR A 26 -4.15 -12.42 11.84
N LYS A 27 -3.07 -13.17 11.62
CA LYS A 27 -1.98 -13.33 12.59
C LYS A 27 -1.21 -12.02 12.76
N SER A 28 -0.83 -11.40 11.66
CA SER A 28 -0.03 -10.17 11.67
C SER A 28 -0.77 -8.99 12.30
N VAL A 29 -2.06 -8.80 12.00
CA VAL A 29 -2.83 -7.71 12.62
C VAL A 29 -3.05 -7.97 14.12
N ARG A 30 -3.26 -9.23 14.54
CA ARG A 30 -3.34 -9.58 15.97
C ARG A 30 -2.05 -9.25 16.72
N ASP A 31 -0.90 -9.56 16.14
CA ASP A 31 0.40 -9.30 16.74
C ASP A 31 0.69 -7.79 16.82
N VAL A 32 0.32 -7.03 15.77
CA VAL A 32 0.43 -5.57 15.78
C VAL A 32 -0.48 -4.91 16.83
N VAL A 33 -1.70 -5.40 17.04
CA VAL A 33 -2.61 -4.85 18.05
C VAL A 33 -2.04 -5.02 19.47
N ARG A 34 -1.39 -6.16 19.73
CA ARG A 34 -0.72 -6.48 21.01
C ARG A 34 0.51 -5.62 21.28
N GLN A 35 1.16 -5.10 20.23
CA GLN A 35 2.39 -4.33 20.35
C GLN A 35 2.13 -2.84 20.04
N PRO A 36 2.01 -1.96 21.06
CA PRO A 36 1.58 -0.58 20.86
C PRO A 36 2.51 0.24 19.94
N HIS A 37 3.81 -0.06 19.95
CA HIS A 37 4.80 0.58 19.09
C HIS A 37 4.65 0.22 17.60
N LEU A 38 4.00 -0.92 17.28
CA LEU A 38 3.75 -1.35 15.90
C LEU A 38 2.41 -0.88 15.35
N ARG A 39 1.53 -0.27 16.17
CA ARG A 39 0.18 0.15 15.73
C ARG A 39 0.20 1.15 14.57
N VAL A 40 1.27 1.94 14.44
CA VAL A 40 1.45 2.87 13.32
C VAL A 40 1.53 2.12 11.98
N LEU A 41 2.03 0.88 11.98
CA LEU A 41 2.17 0.05 10.76
C LEU A 41 0.83 -0.40 10.18
N VAL A 42 -0.27 -0.33 10.94
CA VAL A 42 -1.63 -0.57 10.42
C VAL A 42 -1.99 0.44 9.33
N TRP A 43 -1.42 1.65 9.42
CA TRP A 43 -1.60 2.71 8.43
C TRP A 43 -0.65 2.59 7.25
N ALA A 44 0.37 1.72 7.32
CA ALA A 44 1.35 1.55 6.25
C ALA A 44 0.72 1.26 4.88
N PRO A 45 -0.30 0.39 4.74
CA PRO A 45 -0.91 0.17 3.44
C PRO A 45 -1.80 1.36 2.99
N ILE A 46 -2.24 2.26 3.89
CA ILE A 46 -2.88 3.54 3.49
C ILE A 46 -1.82 4.46 2.90
N VAL A 47 -0.69 4.62 3.58
CA VAL A 47 0.43 5.44 3.09
C VAL A 47 0.90 4.93 1.74
N TRP A 48 1.10 3.61 1.59
CA TRP A 48 1.45 3.01 0.30
C TRP A 48 0.36 3.16 -0.75
N GLY A 49 -0.92 3.07 -0.37
CA GLY A 49 -2.02 3.30 -1.29
C GLY A 49 -2.06 4.73 -1.81
N VAL A 50 -1.80 5.72 -0.95
CA VAL A 50 -1.68 7.14 -1.34
C VAL A 50 -0.46 7.36 -2.25
N ILE A 51 0.70 6.79 -1.90
CA ILE A 51 1.90 6.86 -2.74
C ILE A 51 1.64 6.24 -4.12
N PHE A 52 1.02 5.06 -4.15
CA PHE A 52 0.67 4.38 -5.39
C PHE A 52 -0.29 5.21 -6.25
N TRP A 53 -1.31 5.80 -5.63
CA TRP A 53 -2.26 6.69 -6.31
C TRP A 53 -1.55 7.91 -6.92
N LEU A 54 -0.70 8.59 -6.14
CA LEU A 54 0.08 9.74 -6.62
C LEU A 54 1.03 9.37 -7.76
N MET A 55 1.72 8.24 -7.66
CA MET A 55 2.60 7.76 -8.73
C MET A 55 1.82 7.45 -10.01
N ALA A 56 0.67 6.80 -9.89
CA ALA A 56 -0.15 6.43 -11.05
C ALA A 56 -0.74 7.66 -11.75
N VAL A 57 -1.23 8.65 -10.99
CA VAL A 57 -1.65 9.95 -11.53
C VAL A 57 -0.48 10.62 -12.24
N GLY A 58 0.71 10.62 -11.63
CA GLY A 58 1.93 11.15 -12.24
C GLY A 58 2.30 10.44 -13.54
N LEU A 59 2.23 9.10 -13.57
CA LEU A 59 2.50 8.28 -14.76
C LEU A 59 1.50 8.54 -15.89
N ILE A 60 0.22 8.71 -15.59
CA ILE A 60 -0.81 9.05 -16.58
C ILE A 60 -0.54 10.45 -17.16
N LEU A 61 -0.24 11.43 -16.31
CA LEU A 61 0.04 12.81 -16.75
C LEU A 61 1.32 12.90 -17.58
N ILE A 62 2.42 12.27 -17.14
CA ILE A 62 3.68 12.22 -17.88
C ILE A 62 3.49 11.44 -19.18
N GLY A 63 2.79 10.30 -19.12
CA GLY A 63 2.49 9.48 -20.29
C GLY A 63 1.73 10.26 -21.37
N ARG A 64 0.77 11.10 -20.97
CA ARG A 64 0.03 11.98 -21.88
C ARG A 64 0.91 13.11 -22.43
N LEU A 65 1.72 13.74 -21.59
CA LEU A 65 2.62 14.83 -22.02
C LEU A 65 3.64 14.32 -23.05
N VAL A 66 4.25 13.17 -22.79
CA VAL A 66 5.21 12.51 -23.68
C VAL A 66 4.52 12.09 -24.99
N ALA A 67 3.26 11.65 -24.94
CA ALA A 67 2.47 11.36 -26.13
C ALA A 67 2.31 12.57 -27.06
N GLU A 68 1.93 13.70 -26.47
CA GLU A 68 1.70 14.95 -27.19
C GLU A 68 3.00 15.48 -27.80
N ILE A 69 4.14 15.35 -27.11
CA ILE A 69 5.46 15.79 -27.60
C ILE A 69 5.96 14.94 -28.77
N ILE A 70 5.81 13.61 -28.71
CA ILE A 70 6.36 12.69 -29.72
C ILE A 70 5.39 12.53 -30.92
N GLY A 71 4.20 13.12 -30.87
CA GLY A 71 3.16 12.96 -31.90
C GLY A 71 2.65 11.51 -32.00
N PHE A 72 2.90 10.72 -30.96
CA PHE A 72 2.52 9.31 -30.94
C PHE A 72 1.01 9.25 -30.72
N VAL A 73 0.27 8.74 -31.71
CA VAL A 73 -1.15 8.42 -31.53
C VAL A 73 -1.20 7.15 -30.70
N TYR A 74 -1.39 7.29 -29.39
CA TYR A 74 -1.33 6.16 -28.46
C TYR A 74 -2.35 5.09 -28.87
N PRO A 75 -1.97 3.79 -28.92
CA PRO A 75 -2.94 2.74 -29.16
C PRO A 75 -3.90 2.70 -27.96
N HIS A 76 -5.15 3.08 -28.22
CA HIS A 76 -6.24 3.25 -27.27
C HIS A 76 -6.42 2.06 -26.29
N LEU A 77 -5.97 0.87 -26.70
CA LEU A 77 -5.98 -0.38 -25.93
C LEU A 77 -4.96 -0.41 -24.78
N LEU A 78 -3.75 0.12 -24.97
CA LEU A 78 -2.72 0.16 -23.91
C LEU A 78 -3.15 1.08 -22.76
N TYR A 79 -3.74 2.23 -23.09
CA TYR A 79 -4.24 3.17 -22.08
C TYR A 79 -5.40 2.57 -21.27
N LYS A 80 -6.39 1.96 -21.94
CA LYS A 80 -7.50 1.27 -21.27
C LYS A 80 -7.01 0.11 -20.39
N GLY A 81 -5.97 -0.62 -20.83
CA GLY A 81 -5.35 -1.67 -20.05
C GLY A 81 -4.68 -1.13 -18.77
N LEU A 82 -3.87 -0.08 -18.90
CA LEU A 82 -3.21 0.56 -17.75
C LEU A 82 -4.21 1.20 -16.79
N GLU A 83 -5.24 1.84 -17.31
CA GLU A 83 -6.36 2.40 -16.52
C GLU A 83 -7.13 1.31 -15.79
N GLY A 84 -7.41 0.18 -16.45
CA GLY A 84 -8.04 -0.99 -15.83
C GLY A 84 -7.20 -1.57 -14.70
N VAL A 85 -5.90 -1.76 -14.90
CA VAL A 85 -4.96 -2.22 -13.86
C VAL A 85 -4.89 -1.23 -12.71
N PHE A 86 -4.88 0.07 -13.00
CA PHE A 86 -4.87 1.12 -11.99
C PHE A 86 -6.12 1.06 -11.11
N TRP A 87 -7.32 1.07 -11.71
CA TRP A 87 -8.57 1.00 -10.95
C TRP A 87 -8.71 -0.31 -10.18
N TRP A 88 -8.26 -1.43 -10.76
CA TRP A 88 -8.19 -2.71 -10.05
C TRP A 88 -7.31 -2.61 -8.81
N ALA A 89 -6.12 -2.02 -8.91
CA ALA A 89 -5.20 -1.84 -7.79
C ALA A 89 -5.79 -0.90 -6.72
N VAL A 90 -6.49 0.17 -7.11
CA VAL A 90 -7.21 1.05 -6.19
C VAL A 90 -8.28 0.29 -5.42
N TRP A 91 -9.13 -0.48 -6.11
CA TRP A 91 -10.17 -1.28 -5.47
C TRP A 91 -9.58 -2.36 -4.54
N PHE A 92 -8.53 -3.03 -4.98
CA PHE A 92 -7.79 -3.99 -4.16
C PHE A 92 -7.28 -3.34 -2.87
N LEU A 93 -6.66 -2.16 -2.95
CA LEU A 93 -6.16 -1.43 -1.79
C LEU A 93 -7.29 -1.00 -0.84
N ILE A 94 -8.43 -0.54 -1.37
CA ILE A 94 -9.59 -0.16 -0.54
C ILE A 94 -10.13 -1.36 0.23
N LEU A 95 -10.35 -2.49 -0.46
CA LEU A 95 -10.85 -3.72 0.16
C LEU A 95 -9.85 -4.27 1.17
N TRP A 96 -8.57 -4.23 0.83
CA TRP A 96 -7.48 -4.63 1.70
C TRP A 96 -7.47 -3.81 3.00
N GLN A 97 -7.66 -2.49 2.91
CA GLN A 97 -7.73 -1.64 4.09
C GLN A 97 -9.00 -1.75 4.89
N GLY A 98 -10.12 -2.06 4.24
CA GLY A 98 -11.33 -2.50 4.93
C GLY A 98 -11.06 -3.73 5.79
N LEU A 99 -10.38 -4.75 5.23
CA LEU A 99 -10.04 -5.98 5.95
C LEU A 99 -9.09 -5.74 7.12
N VAL A 100 -7.97 -5.04 6.89
CA VAL A 100 -6.98 -4.73 7.93
C VAL A 100 -7.60 -3.89 9.05
N GLY A 101 -8.38 -2.87 8.70
CA GLY A 101 -9.10 -2.04 9.66
C GLY A 101 -10.10 -2.84 10.49
N TYR A 102 -10.92 -3.67 9.84
CA TYR A 102 -11.86 -4.57 10.52
C TYR A 102 -11.15 -5.50 11.52
N LEU A 103 -10.07 -6.17 11.09
CA LEU A 103 -9.30 -7.07 11.95
C LEU A 103 -8.69 -6.32 13.13
N PHE A 104 -8.17 -5.12 12.90
CA PHE A 104 -7.60 -4.28 13.94
C PHE A 104 -8.62 -3.93 15.02
N PHE A 105 -9.80 -3.44 14.63
CA PHE A 105 -10.87 -3.11 15.58
C PHE A 105 -11.40 -4.34 16.30
N ARG A 106 -11.56 -5.46 15.59
CA ARG A 106 -11.98 -6.75 16.17
C ARG A 106 -11.04 -7.21 17.26
N PHE A 107 -9.73 -7.24 17.00
CA PHE A 107 -8.75 -7.67 18.00
C PHE A 107 -8.57 -6.66 19.13
N LYS A 108 -8.67 -5.36 18.83
CA LYS A 108 -8.61 -4.32 19.86
C LYS A 108 -9.76 -4.47 20.86
N LYS A 109 -10.98 -4.73 20.40
CA LYS A 109 -12.14 -5.03 21.26
C LYS A 109 -11.97 -6.32 22.06
N ALA A 110 -11.33 -7.33 21.49
CA ALA A 110 -11.07 -8.59 22.20
C ALA A 110 -9.98 -8.49 23.28
N LEU A 111 -9.24 -7.37 23.33
CA LEU A 111 -8.17 -7.09 24.29
C LEU A 111 -8.58 -6.11 25.40
N SER A 112 -9.74 -5.44 25.27
CA SER A 112 -10.33 -4.56 26.29
C SER A 112 -11.34 -5.30 27.15
#